data_AF-A0AAD4XQ07-F1
#
_entry.id   AF-A0AAD4XQ07-F1
#
_cell.length_a   1.000
_cell.length_b   1.000
_cell.length_c   1.000
_cell.angle_alpha   90.00
_cell.angle_beta   90.00
_cell.angle_gamma   90.00
#
_symmetry.space_group_name_H-M   'P 1'
#
loop_
_entity.id
_entity.type
_entity.pdbx_description
1 polymer ?
#
loop_
_entity_poly.entity_id
_entity_poly.type
_entity_poly.pdbx_seq_one_letter_code
_entity_poly.pdbx_strand_id
1 'polypeptide(L)'
;GALHWIDQDSLKRTTVAFDLEHETFELLSSVPSVAGYANVGLMVLGGNLCVLDIVPSKHVTVWELRNRNPVNVCPWVTMFSIAWEEDRSWFEFAETKSDKLFLWYNVILSCYDHETKTLRKLDEALKKLMDNFT
;
A
#
# COMPACT_ATOMS: atom_id res chain seq x y z
N GLY A 1 8.82 11.88 -15.15
CA GLY A 1 8.67 10.79 -14.15
C GLY A 1 9.29 11.25 -12.85
N ALA A 2 8.92 10.70 -11.69
CA ALA A 2 9.37 11.25 -10.40
C ALA A 2 9.82 10.18 -9.40
N LEU A 3 10.83 10.53 -8.61
CA LEU A 3 11.22 9.77 -7.41
C LEU A 3 10.35 10.23 -6.24
N HIS A 4 9.87 9.29 -5.44
CA HIS A 4 9.02 9.58 -4.29
C HIS A 4 9.60 8.96 -3.02
N TRP A 5 9.60 9.71 -1.93
CA TRP A 5 9.92 9.21 -0.60
C TRP A 5 9.07 9.91 0.46
N ILE A 6 9.00 9.32 1.65
CA ILE A 6 8.38 9.94 2.80
C ILE A 6 9.48 10.61 3.60
N ASP A 7 9.32 11.92 3.83
CA ASP A 7 10.17 12.63 4.78
C ASP A 7 9.82 12.19 6.21
N GLN A 8 10.84 11.75 6.95
CA GLN A 8 10.69 11.12 8.27
C GLN A 8 10.66 12.13 9.43
N ASP A 9 10.66 13.43 9.15
CA ASP A 9 10.57 14.44 10.22
C ASP A 9 9.24 14.30 11.00
N SER A 10 9.40 14.24 12.32
CA SER A 10 8.64 13.43 13.28
C SER A 10 7.21 13.89 13.61
N LEU A 11 6.66 14.86 12.87
CA LEU A 11 5.32 15.41 13.14
C LEU A 11 4.37 15.31 11.95
N LYS A 12 4.89 15.27 10.71
CA LYS A 12 4.07 15.19 9.49
C LYS A 12 4.81 14.36 8.45
N ARG A 13 4.30 13.15 8.21
CA ARG A 13 4.77 12.27 7.13
C ARG A 13 4.38 12.87 5.78
N THR A 14 5.24 13.74 5.29
CA THR A 14 5.05 14.44 4.02
C THR A 14 5.67 13.58 2.93
N THR A 15 4.92 13.38 1.85
CA THR A 15 5.47 12.70 0.68
C THR A 15 6.14 13.74 -0.19
N VAL A 16 7.42 13.53 -0.49
CA VAL A 16 8.19 14.39 -1.37
C VAL A 16 8.30 13.71 -2.72
N ALA A 17 8.11 14.48 -3.78
CA ALA A 17 8.39 14.07 -5.15
C ALA A 17 9.56 14.89 -5.71
N PHE A 18 10.49 14.23 -6.39
CA PHE A 18 11.50 14.88 -7.22
C PHE A 18 11.19 14.57 -8.68
N ASP A 19 10.81 15.60 -9.43
CA ASP A 19 10.55 15.49 -10.86
C ASP A 19 11.88 15.36 -11.61
N LEU A 20 12.06 14.25 -12.33
CA LEU A 20 13.32 13.95 -13.02
C LEU A 20 13.51 14.77 -14.30
N GLU A 21 12.45 15.33 -14.86
CA GLU A 21 12.52 16.08 -16.13
C GLU A 21 12.89 17.54 -15.88
N HIS A 22 12.29 18.14 -14.85
CA HIS A 22 12.48 19.54 -14.50
C HIS A 22 13.47 19.73 -13.34
N GLU A 23 13.92 18.64 -12.72
CA GLU A 23 14.82 18.63 -11.55
C GLU A 23 14.28 19.47 -10.38
N THR A 24 12.96 19.44 -10.17
CA THR A 24 12.28 20.21 -9.12
C THR A 24 11.68 19.32 -8.04
N PHE A 25 11.57 19.88 -6.83
CA PHE A 25 10.90 19.23 -5.71
C PHE A 25 9.45 19.69 -5.60
N GLU A 26 8.54 18.74 -5.40
CA GLU A 26 7.13 18.98 -5.10
C GLU A 26 6.79 18.31 -3.76
N LEU A 27 6.04 19.04 -2.92
CA LEU A 27 5.47 18.48 -1.70
C LEU A 27 4.06 18.01 -1.99
N LEU A 28 3.84 16.71 -1.82
CA LEU A 28 2.50 16.13 -1.88
C LEU A 28 1.84 16.21 -0.51
N SER A 29 0.51 16.29 -0.51
CA SER A 29 -0.28 16.32 0.72
C SER A 29 0.09 15.17 1.65
N SER A 30 0.08 15.43 2.96
CA SER A 30 0.34 14.41 3.95
C SER A 30 -0.66 13.26 3.83
N VAL A 31 -0.16 12.05 4.02
CA VAL A 31 -0.99 10.85 4.04
C VAL A 31 -1.92 10.94 5.26
N PRO A 32 -3.21 10.58 5.13
CA PRO A 32 -4.10 10.43 6.27
C PRO A 32 -3.63 9.24 7.12
N SER A 33 -2.68 9.48 8.02
CA SER A 33 -2.19 8.47 8.96
C SER A 33 -2.85 8.68 10.32
N VAL A 34 -3.35 7.58 10.89
CA VAL A 34 -3.85 7.57 12.26
C VAL A 34 -2.65 7.62 13.19
N ALA A 35 -2.47 8.76 13.86
CA ALA A 35 -1.38 9.14 14.75
C ALA A 35 -0.53 8.01 15.39
N GLY A 36 0.80 8.21 15.34
CA GLY A 36 1.73 7.80 16.39
C GLY A 36 2.58 6.54 16.15
N TYR A 37 2.06 5.54 15.44
CA TYR A 37 2.72 4.21 15.41
C TYR A 37 2.73 3.50 14.06
N ALA A 38 2.14 4.09 13.01
CA ALA A 38 1.98 3.33 11.79
C ALA A 38 3.29 3.21 11.01
N ASN A 39 3.67 2.01 10.58
CA ASN A 39 4.73 1.87 9.58
C ASN A 39 4.15 2.31 8.24
N VAL A 40 4.79 3.31 7.60
CA VAL A 40 4.31 3.86 6.33
C VAL A 40 5.31 3.54 5.23
N GLY A 41 4.83 2.85 4.20
CA GLY A 41 5.61 2.51 3.01
C GLY A 41 5.01 3.16 1.76
N LEU A 42 5.87 3.55 0.82
CA LEU A 42 5.45 3.94 -0.53
C LEU A 42 5.54 2.74 -1.46
N MET A 43 4.57 2.63 -2.35
CA MET A 43 4.56 1.63 -3.42
C MET A 43 3.85 2.20 -4.65
N VAL A 44 4.00 1.51 -5.78
CA VAL A 44 3.24 1.79 -7.00
C VAL A 44 2.38 0.57 -7.30
N LEU A 45 1.06 0.77 -7.37
CA LEU A 45 0.07 -0.25 -7.73
C LEU A 45 -0.76 0.27 -8.90
N GLY A 46 -0.91 -0.52 -9.97
CA GLY A 46 -1.64 -0.15 -11.18
C GLY A 46 -1.08 1.10 -11.87
N GLY A 47 0.19 1.47 -11.60
CA GLY A 47 0.79 2.72 -12.05
C GLY A 47 0.49 3.95 -11.19
N ASN A 48 -0.30 3.80 -10.12
CA ASN A 48 -0.64 4.87 -9.20
C ASN A 48 0.26 4.84 -7.96
N LEU A 49 0.61 6.04 -7.46
CA LEU A 49 1.37 6.16 -6.22
C LEU A 49 0.45 5.82 -5.05
N CYS A 50 0.85 4.81 -4.29
CA CYS A 50 0.11 4.33 -3.14
C CYS A 50 0.95 4.43 -1.87
N VAL A 51 0.24 4.61 -0.77
CA VAL A 51 0.82 4.57 0.57
C VAL A 51 0.17 3.46 1.35
N LEU A 52 1.03 2.67 1.99
CA LEU A 52 0.63 1.67 2.96
C LEU A 52 0.68 2.26 4.36
N ASP A 53 -0.41 2.22 5.10
CA ASP A 53 -0.52 2.64 6.50
C ASP A 53 -0.82 1.40 7.34
N ILE A 54 0.11 1.03 8.22
CA ILE A 54 -0.01 -0.19 9.03
C ILE A 54 -0.26 0.18 10.45
N VAL A 55 -1.43 -0.18 10.96
CA VAL A 55 -1.76 -0.03 12.36
C VAL A 55 -1.62 -1.40 13.02
N PRO A 56 -0.56 -1.62 13.83
CA PRO A 56 -0.30 -2.91 14.47
C PRO A 56 -1.53 -3.46 15.19
N SER A 57 -1.74 -4.77 15.10
CA SER A 57 -2.89 -5.47 15.71
C SER A 57 -4.27 -4.92 15.36
N LYS A 58 -4.39 -4.15 14.27
CA LYS A 58 -5.69 -3.68 13.75
C LYS A 58 -5.85 -3.97 12.27
N HIS A 59 -5.08 -3.29 11.43
CA HIS A 59 -5.25 -3.36 9.99
C HIS A 59 -4.05 -2.82 9.22
N VAL A 60 -3.99 -3.22 7.96
CA VAL A 60 -3.14 -2.64 6.93
C VAL A 60 -4.05 -1.94 5.93
N THR A 61 -3.89 -0.63 5.76
CA THR A 61 -4.68 0.16 4.82
C THR A 61 -3.81 0.65 3.68
N VAL A 62 -4.28 0.47 2.45
CA VAL A 62 -3.65 1.04 1.26
C VAL A 62 -4.43 2.26 0.81
N TRP A 63 -3.72 3.37 0.70
CA TRP A 63 -4.20 4.64 0.19
C TRP A 63 -3.65 4.86 -1.21
N GLU A 64 -4.47 5.36 -2.11
CA GLU A 64 -4.09 5.72 -3.47
C GLU A 64 -4.12 7.25 -3.59
N LEU A 65 -3.09 7.83 -4.21
CA LEU A 65 -3.07 9.25 -4.53
C LEU A 65 -3.96 9.51 -5.76
N ARG A 66 -5.15 10.07 -5.56
CA ARG A 66 -6.03 10.50 -6.65
C ARG A 66 -6.04 12.01 -6.76
N ASN A 67 -5.87 12.49 -7.99
CA ASN A 67 -5.83 13.91 -8.35
C ASN A 67 -4.77 14.72 -7.60
N ARG A 68 -3.69 15.09 -8.29
CA ARG A 68 -2.65 16.00 -7.78
C ARG A 68 -3.10 17.47 -7.71
N ASN A 69 -4.41 17.74 -7.73
CA ASN A 69 -4.91 19.10 -7.77
C ASN A 69 -4.75 19.77 -6.39
N PRO A 70 -4.15 20.96 -6.32
CA PRO A 70 -3.83 21.64 -5.07
C PRO A 70 -5.05 22.13 -4.27
N VAL A 71 -6.26 22.01 -4.83
CA VAL A 71 -7.52 22.40 -4.17
C VAL A 71 -8.04 21.31 -3.21
N ASN A 72 -7.64 20.05 -3.40
CA ASN A 72 -8.08 18.96 -2.53
C ASN A 72 -7.28 18.95 -1.23
N VAL A 73 -7.98 19.13 -0.11
CA VAL A 73 -7.42 19.11 1.25
C VAL A 73 -6.77 17.75 1.59
N CYS A 74 -7.22 16.68 0.96
CA CYS A 74 -6.57 15.36 1.02
C CYS A 74 -6.80 14.59 -0.31
N PRO A 75 -5.79 14.45 -1.18
CA PRO A 75 -5.88 13.70 -2.43
C PRO A 75 -5.79 12.18 -2.25
N TRP A 76 -5.51 11.72 -1.03
CA TRP A 76 -5.41 10.29 -0.71
C TRP A 76 -6.80 9.70 -0.48
N VAL A 77 -7.11 8.62 -1.20
CA VAL A 77 -8.33 7.85 -1.00
C VAL A 77 -8.00 6.44 -0.57
N THR A 78 -8.83 5.84 0.30
CA THR A 78 -8.65 4.45 0.68
C THR A 78 -8.94 3.54 -0.52
N MET A 79 -7.96 2.73 -0.91
CA MET A 79 -8.12 1.71 -1.94
C MET A 79 -8.74 0.44 -1.33
N PHE A 80 -8.13 -0.08 -0.26
CA PHE A 80 -8.65 -1.20 0.54
C PHE A 80 -8.00 -1.23 1.92
N SER A 81 -8.57 -2.03 2.82
CA SER A 81 -8.02 -2.30 4.15
C SER A 81 -8.15 -3.78 4.47
N ILE A 82 -7.10 -4.35 5.05
CA ILE A 82 -6.99 -5.76 5.40
C ILE A 82 -6.90 -5.84 6.92
N ALA A 83 -7.80 -6.61 7.55
CA ALA A 83 -7.71 -6.87 8.98
C ALA A 83 -6.37 -7.54 9.28
N TRP A 84 -5.66 -7.02 10.29
CA TRP A 84 -4.29 -7.41 10.59
C TRP A 84 -4.10 -7.58 12.08
N GLU A 85 -3.98 -8.82 12.51
CA GLU A 85 -3.87 -9.17 13.92
C GLU A 85 -2.41 -9.29 14.40
N GLU A 86 -1.44 -9.12 13.50
CA GLU A 86 -0.02 -9.23 13.87
C GLU A 86 0.57 -7.89 14.33
N ASP A 87 1.41 -7.98 15.36
CA ASP A 87 1.94 -6.81 16.07
C ASP A 87 3.26 -6.29 15.46
N ARG A 88 4.08 -7.18 14.88
CA ARG A 88 5.42 -6.86 14.37
C ARG A 88 5.87 -7.83 13.29
N SER A 89 5.43 -7.60 12.07
CA SER A 89 5.89 -8.36 10.92
C SER A 89 6.51 -7.41 9.90
N TRP A 90 7.71 -7.73 9.45
CA TRP A 90 8.16 -7.29 8.13
C TRP A 90 7.15 -7.81 7.12
N PHE A 91 6.73 -6.95 6.21
CA PHE A 91 5.81 -7.32 5.16
C PHE A 91 6.28 -6.72 3.84
N GLU A 92 5.97 -7.40 2.74
CA GLU A 92 6.20 -6.91 1.39
C GLU A 92 4.92 -7.07 0.57
N PHE A 93 4.73 -6.14 -0.37
CA PHE A 93 3.63 -6.15 -1.32
C PHE A 93 4.17 -6.27 -2.74
N ALA A 94 3.54 -7.12 -3.52
CA ALA A 94 3.75 -7.18 -4.96
C ALA A 94 2.41 -7.29 -5.69
N GLU A 95 2.24 -6.50 -6.75
CA GLU A 95 1.08 -6.60 -7.61
C GLU A 95 1.31 -7.62 -8.73
N THR A 96 0.29 -8.40 -9.03
CA THR A 96 0.29 -9.34 -10.15
C THR A 96 -0.33 -8.71 -11.39
N LYS A 97 -0.08 -9.29 -12.56
CA LYS A 97 -0.72 -8.87 -13.83
C LYS A 97 -2.24 -9.03 -13.86
N SER A 98 -2.83 -9.70 -12.86
CA SER A 98 -4.27 -9.91 -12.73
C SER A 98 -4.90 -9.06 -11.62
N ASP A 99 -4.26 -7.95 -11.25
CA ASP A 99 -4.70 -7.00 -10.20
C ASP A 99 -4.93 -7.65 -8.82
N LYS A 100 -4.31 -8.81 -8.61
CA LYS A 100 -4.20 -9.46 -7.30
C LYS A 100 -2.93 -9.01 -6.62
N LEU A 101 -2.97 -8.94 -5.30
CA LEU A 101 -1.85 -8.50 -4.49
C LEU A 101 -1.27 -9.68 -3.74
N PHE A 102 0.03 -9.88 -3.87
CA PHE A 102 0.78 -10.77 -3.00
C PHE A 102 1.26 -10.01 -1.78
N LEU A 103 0.99 -10.61 -0.63
CA LEU A 103 1.43 -10.16 0.67
C LEU A 103 2.36 -11.22 1.23
N TRP A 104 3.61 -10.87 1.43
CA TRP A 104 4.53 -11.69 2.19
C TRP A 104 4.64 -11.11 3.59
N TYR A 105 4.37 -11.91 4.62
CA TYR A 105 4.48 -11.51 6.02
C TYR A 105 4.70 -12.73 6.89
N ASN A 106 5.49 -12.62 7.96
CA ASN A 106 5.68 -13.70 8.92
C ASN A 106 5.99 -15.07 8.25
N VAL A 107 6.81 -15.05 7.19
CA VAL A 107 7.18 -16.23 6.38
C VAL A 107 5.99 -16.88 5.62
N ILE A 108 4.81 -16.27 5.64
CA ILE A 108 3.61 -16.68 4.91
C ILE A 108 3.47 -15.79 3.67
N LEU A 109 3.32 -16.43 2.51
CA LEU A 109 2.93 -15.75 1.28
C LEU A 109 1.42 -15.93 1.08
N SER A 110 0.69 -14.84 1.01
CA SER A 110 -0.76 -14.80 0.83
C SER A 110 -1.13 -13.98 -0.40
N CYS A 111 -2.24 -14.33 -1.03
CA CYS A 111 -2.85 -13.60 -2.12
C CYS A 111 -4.10 -12.88 -1.60
N TYR A 112 -4.13 -11.56 -1.75
CA TYR A 112 -5.30 -10.74 -1.53
C TYR A 112 -6.01 -10.47 -2.84
N ASP A 113 -7.32 -10.71 -2.82
CA ASP A 113 -8.24 -10.43 -3.92
C ASP A 113 -9.15 -9.28 -3.47
N HIS A 114 -8.99 -8.12 -4.11
CA HIS A 114 -9.66 -6.89 -3.71
C HIS A 114 -11.16 -6.90 -4.02
N GLU A 115 -11.59 -7.61 -5.07
CA GLU A 115 -13.00 -7.76 -5.43
C GLU A 115 -13.76 -8.53 -4.36
N THR A 116 -13.19 -9.66 -3.94
CA THR A 116 -13.79 -10.55 -2.94
C THR A 116 -13.46 -10.14 -1.50
N LYS A 117 -12.49 -9.23 -1.32
CA LYS A 117 -11.91 -8.84 -0.03
C LYS A 117 -11.40 -10.04 0.78
N THR A 118 -10.88 -11.05 0.09
CA THR A 118 -10.37 -12.28 0.73
C THR A 118 -8.86 -12.34 0.68
N LEU A 119 -8.25 -12.68 1.82
CA LEU A 119 -6.84 -13.05 1.93
C LEU A 119 -6.75 -14.56 2.03
N ARG A 120 -5.99 -15.20 1.12
CA ARG A 120 -5.80 -16.65 1.09
C ARG A 120 -4.31 -16.95 1.12
N LYS A 121 -3.88 -17.98 1.83
CA LYS A 121 -2.51 -18.46 1.72
C LYS A 121 -2.25 -18.94 0.30
N LEU A 122 -1.06 -18.68 -0.24
CA LEU A 122 -0.73 -19.02 -1.61
C LEU A 122 -0.87 -20.52 -1.85
N ASP A 123 -0.45 -21.36 -0.90
CA ASP A 123 -0.55 -22.83 -1.02
C ASP A 123 -2.00 -23.29 -1.19
N GLU A 124 -2.94 -22.69 -0.44
CA GLU A 124 -4.37 -22.96 -0.55
C GLU A 124 -4.93 -22.47 -1.89
N ALA A 125 -4.45 -21.30 -2.36
CA ALA A 125 -4.85 -20.73 -3.63
C ALA A 125 -4.36 -21.57 -4.83
N LEU A 126 -3.11 -22.04 -4.78
CA LEU A 126 -2.51 -22.92 -5.79
C LEU A 126 -3.22 -24.26 -5.82
N LYS A 127 -3.49 -24.87 -4.66
CA LYS A 127 -4.25 -26.11 -4.57
C LYS A 127 -5.64 -25.97 -5.19
N LYS A 128 -6.38 -24.92 -4.83
CA LYS A 128 -7.71 -24.65 -5.41
C LYS A 128 -7.66 -24.43 -6.92
N LEU A 129 -6.63 -23.75 -7.42
CA LEU A 129 -6.41 -23.57 -8.86
C LEU A 129 -6.21 -24.92 -9.53
N MET A 130 -5.33 -25.77 -9.00
CA MET A 130 -5.06 -27.09 -9.54
C MET A 130 -6.30 -27.99 -9.54
N ASP A 131 -7.07 -27.99 -8.44
CA ASP A 131 -8.28 -28.81 -8.30
C ASP A 131 -9.37 -28.41 -9.31
N ASN A 132 -9.43 -27.14 -9.75
CA ASN A 132 -10.38 -26.66 -10.76
C ASN A 132 -10.06 -27.11 -12.20
N PHE A 133 -8.85 -27.68 -12.44
CA PHE A 133 -8.44 -28.18 -13.76
C PHE A 133 -8.50 -29.71 -13.88
N THR A 134 -9.00 -30.40 -12.86
CA THR A 134 -9.20 -31.86 -12.80
C THR A 134 -10.68 -32.21 -12.72
#